data_AF-A0AAD5M0N2-F1
#
_entry.id   AF-A0AAD5M0N2-F1
#
_cell.length_a   1.000
_cell.length_b   1.000
_cell.length_c   1.000
_cell.angle_alpha   90.00
_cell.angle_beta   90.00
_cell.angle_gamma   90.00
#
_symmetry.space_group_name_H-M   'P 1'
#
loop_
_entity.id
_entity.type
_entity.pdbx_description
1 polymer ?
#
loop_
_entity_poly.entity_id
_entity_poly.type
_entity_poly.pdbx_seq_one_letter_code
_entity_poly.pdbx_strand_id
1 'polypeptide(L)'
;MATSSKPVAESWSGRGVQVVVGHYSGNLPQEKLRNLTDEEINANNYNPMGWGEGGMSVKLSKEEELLSDETFSINQFSLYVSDRIALNRSLGDYRKPSCRSKKYRANSELPSTSVIIVYHNEAFSLFYVPFIASLTDRQ
;
A
#
# COMPACT_ATOMS: atom_id res chain seq x y z
N MET A 1 35.72 -7.49 11.25
CA MET A 1 34.94 -8.68 10.86
C MET A 1 33.65 -8.20 10.23
N ALA A 2 33.58 -8.19 8.91
CA ALA A 2 32.39 -7.81 8.18
C ALA A 2 31.44 -9.02 8.08
N THR A 3 30.28 -8.94 8.71
CA THR A 3 29.21 -9.93 8.56
C THR A 3 28.42 -9.58 7.30
N SER A 4 28.73 -10.28 6.22
CA SER A 4 27.97 -10.26 4.96
C SER A 4 26.56 -10.80 5.22
N SER A 5 25.56 -9.94 5.19
CA SER A 5 24.16 -10.34 5.11
C SER A 5 23.87 -10.79 3.67
N LYS A 6 23.61 -12.08 3.50
CA LYS A 6 23.22 -12.68 2.21
C LYS A 6 21.92 -12.03 1.70
N PRO A 7 21.78 -11.81 0.38
CA PRO A 7 20.55 -11.27 -0.17
C PRO A 7 19.42 -12.30 -0.03
N VAL A 8 18.23 -11.79 0.30
CA VAL A 8 17.00 -12.54 0.51
C VAL A 8 16.64 -13.31 -0.76
N ALA A 9 16.45 -14.62 -0.65
CA ALA A 9 16.06 -15.47 -1.76
C ALA A 9 14.71 -15.01 -2.34
N GLU A 10 14.74 -14.59 -3.59
CA GLU A 10 13.59 -14.26 -4.41
C GLU A 10 12.84 -15.58 -4.70
N SER A 11 11.68 -15.80 -4.07
CA SER A 11 10.95 -17.08 -4.18
C SER A 11 10.20 -17.18 -5.50
N TRP A 12 10.93 -17.38 -6.58
CA TRP A 12 10.38 -17.78 -7.86
C TRP A 12 10.11 -19.29 -7.82
N SER A 13 8.84 -19.69 -7.86
CA SER A 13 8.52 -21.05 -8.28
C SER A 13 8.96 -21.18 -9.75
N GLY A 14 9.64 -22.28 -10.10
CA GLY A 14 10.31 -22.53 -11.40
C GLY A 14 9.44 -22.49 -12.66
N ARG A 15 8.22 -21.93 -12.57
CA ARG A 15 7.30 -21.66 -13.68
C ARG A 15 7.03 -20.16 -13.90
N GLY A 16 7.82 -19.26 -13.33
CA GLY A 16 7.60 -17.82 -13.46
C GLY A 16 6.38 -17.32 -12.68
N VAL A 17 5.98 -18.04 -11.63
CA VAL A 17 4.84 -17.68 -10.78
C VAL A 17 5.36 -17.01 -9.51
N GLN A 18 4.99 -15.75 -9.32
CA GLN A 18 5.17 -15.03 -8.05
C GLN A 18 4.13 -15.53 -7.05
N VAL A 19 4.59 -16.20 -5.99
CA VAL A 19 3.70 -16.68 -4.93
C VAL A 19 3.51 -15.57 -3.92
N VAL A 20 2.31 -15.00 -3.87
CA VAL A 20 1.89 -14.07 -2.82
C VAL A 20 1.00 -14.83 -1.86
N VAL A 21 1.49 -15.08 -0.64
CA VAL A 21 0.69 -15.71 0.42
C VAL A 21 0.01 -14.60 1.21
N GLY A 22 -1.32 -14.54 1.11
CA GLY A 22 -2.12 -13.67 1.98
C GLY A 22 -2.45 -14.38 3.28
N HIS A 23 -2.28 -13.70 4.41
CA HIS A 23 -2.82 -14.14 5.69
C HIS A 23 -4.17 -13.45 5.91
N TYR A 24 -5.21 -14.23 6.21
CA TYR A 24 -6.54 -13.68 6.49
C TYR A 24 -6.63 -13.29 7.96
N SER A 25 -6.82 -12.00 8.25
CA SER A 25 -7.00 -11.45 9.60
C SER A 25 -8.44 -10.95 9.83
N GLY A 26 -9.47 -11.68 9.37
CA GLY A 26 -10.87 -11.37 9.68
C GLY A 26 -11.38 -12.11 10.91
N ASN A 27 -12.29 -11.48 11.67
CA ASN A 27 -12.67 -11.79 13.06
C ASN A 27 -11.56 -11.56 14.08
N LEU A 28 -11.32 -10.29 14.39
CA LEU A 28 -10.49 -9.92 15.53
C LEU A 28 -11.18 -10.38 16.82
N PRO A 29 -10.48 -11.08 17.73
CA PRO A 29 -10.99 -11.37 19.06
C PRO A 29 -11.49 -10.08 19.72
N GLN A 30 -12.54 -10.14 20.54
CA GLN A 30 -13.04 -8.95 21.26
C GLN A 30 -11.95 -8.26 22.10
N GLU A 31 -10.91 -9.00 22.51
CA GLU A 31 -9.74 -8.45 23.19
C GLU A 31 -8.87 -7.52 22.32
N LYS A 32 -8.91 -7.66 20.99
CA LYS A 32 -8.25 -6.77 20.03
C LYS A 32 -9.11 -5.56 19.61
N LEU A 33 -10.38 -5.51 20.04
CA LEU A 33 -11.26 -4.34 19.89
C LEU A 33 -11.04 -3.41 21.08
N ARG A 34 -9.87 -2.77 21.15
CA ARG A 34 -9.68 -1.66 22.10
C ARG A 34 -10.50 -0.46 21.64
N ASN A 35 -11.09 0.26 22.58
CA ASN A 35 -11.63 1.59 22.31
C ASN A 35 -10.44 2.54 22.17
N LEU A 36 -10.00 2.80 20.94
CA LEU A 36 -8.97 3.82 20.68
C LEU A 36 -9.53 5.22 20.93
N THR A 37 -8.67 6.14 21.38
CA THR A 37 -9.06 7.53 21.50
C THR A 37 -9.10 8.21 20.13
N ASP A 38 -9.84 9.30 20.00
CA ASP A 38 -9.90 10.08 18.76
C ASP A 38 -8.51 10.59 18.36
N GLU A 39 -7.63 10.88 19.33
CA GLU A 39 -6.24 11.27 19.05
C GLU A 39 -5.43 10.13 18.45
N GLU A 40 -5.63 8.89 18.89
CA GLU A 40 -4.95 7.71 18.33
C GLU A 40 -5.48 7.34 16.96
N ILE A 41 -6.80 7.47 16.74
CA ILE A 41 -7.45 7.24 15.45
C ILE A 41 -7.02 8.30 14.42
N ASN A 42 -6.89 9.56 14.87
CA ASN A 42 -6.55 10.69 14.00
C ASN A 42 -5.06 11.06 14.02
N ALA A 43 -4.21 10.35 14.77
CA ALA A 43 -2.77 10.53 14.76
C ALA A 43 -2.21 10.07 13.41
N ASN A 44 -2.17 10.99 12.46
CA ASN A 44 -1.46 10.78 11.21
C ASN A 44 0.05 10.87 11.49
N ASN A 45 0.63 9.78 12.00
CA ASN A 45 2.06 9.68 12.29
C ASN A 45 2.85 9.43 11.00
N TYR A 46 2.49 10.18 9.93
CA TYR A 46 3.06 10.08 8.60
C TYR A 46 4.57 10.30 8.66
N ASN A 47 5.30 9.23 8.37
CA ASN A 47 6.75 9.19 8.45
C ASN A 47 7.29 8.24 7.38
N PRO A 48 7.38 8.71 6.12
CA PRO A 48 7.71 7.85 4.99
C PRO A 48 9.15 7.34 5.10
N MET A 49 9.32 6.02 5.07
CA MET A 49 10.62 5.34 5.15
C MET A 49 10.99 4.61 3.85
N GLY A 50 10.37 5.00 2.73
CA GLY A 50 10.58 4.35 1.42
C GLY A 50 9.99 2.93 1.34
N TRP A 51 9.11 2.59 2.27
CA TRP A 51 8.40 1.31 2.26
C TRP A 51 7.47 1.23 1.06
N GLY A 52 7.32 0.04 0.48
CA GLY A 52 6.41 -0.19 -0.63
C GLY A 52 6.83 0.42 -1.98
N GLU A 53 8.06 0.94 -2.09
CA GLU A 53 8.61 1.45 -3.35
C GLU A 53 8.67 0.35 -4.42
N GLY A 54 8.31 0.68 -5.66
CA GLY A 54 8.19 -0.30 -6.75
C GLY A 54 7.03 -1.28 -6.60
N GLY A 55 6.24 -1.19 -5.52
CA GLY A 55 5.21 -2.15 -5.16
C GLY A 55 5.75 -3.36 -4.37
N MET A 56 6.93 -3.25 -3.77
CA MET A 56 7.52 -4.33 -2.98
C MET A 56 6.75 -4.57 -1.66
N SER A 57 6.71 -5.82 -1.21
CA SER A 57 6.14 -6.19 0.08
C SER A 57 7.01 -5.66 1.24
N VAL A 58 6.37 -5.16 2.28
CA VAL A 58 7.04 -4.82 3.56
C VAL A 58 7.02 -6.04 4.47
N LYS A 59 8.14 -6.35 5.10
CA LYS A 59 8.23 -7.37 6.15
C LYS A 59 8.37 -6.68 7.50
N LEU A 60 7.44 -6.96 8.40
CA LEU A 60 7.40 -6.38 9.75
C LEU A 60 8.17 -7.28 10.73
N SER A 61 8.78 -6.68 11.76
CA SER A 61 9.20 -7.40 12.96
C SER A 61 7.98 -7.85 13.77
N LYS A 62 8.18 -8.73 14.76
CA LYS A 62 7.09 -9.17 15.64
C LYS A 62 6.45 -8.02 16.41
N GLU A 63 7.27 -7.06 16.84
CA GLU A 63 6.80 -5.88 17.57
C GLU A 63 5.99 -4.95 16.66
N GLU A 64 6.44 -4.77 15.41
CA GLU A 64 5.74 -3.97 14.40
C GLU A 64 4.44 -4.64 13.94
N GLU A 65 4.42 -5.97 13.86
CA GLU A 65 3.22 -6.75 13.53
C GLU A 65 2.13 -6.57 14.58
N LEU A 66 2.48 -6.49 15.88
CA LEU A 66 1.53 -6.18 16.95
C LEU A 66 0.90 -4.79 16.76
N LEU A 67 1.70 -3.76 16.48
CA LEU A 67 1.21 -2.39 16.22
C LEU A 67 0.33 -2.33 14.96
N SER A 68 0.72 -3.07 13.93
CA SER A 68 -0.04 -3.22 12.70
C SER A 68 -1.39 -3.89 12.95
N ASP A 69 -1.42 -4.98 13.73
CA ASP A 69 -2.62 -5.73 14.10
C ASP A 69 -3.61 -4.89 14.92
N GLU A 70 -3.10 -4.06 15.83
CA GLU A 70 -3.94 -3.17 16.63
C GLU A 70 -4.69 -2.14 15.77
N THR A 71 -4.00 -1.58 14.76
CA THR A 71 -4.59 -0.59 13.85
C THR A 71 -5.38 -1.22 12.72
N PHE A 72 -5.15 -2.51 12.44
CA PHE A 72 -5.90 -3.28 11.43
C PHE A 72 -7.40 -3.34 11.75
N SER A 73 -7.77 -3.40 13.03
CA SER A 73 -9.17 -3.46 13.47
C SER A 73 -10.02 -2.28 12.99
N ILE A 74 -9.41 -1.10 12.87
CA ILE A 74 -10.13 0.15 12.61
C ILE A 74 -10.56 0.21 11.15
N ASN A 75 -9.63 -0.06 10.23
CA ASN A 75 -9.86 0.14 8.81
C ASN A 75 -9.68 -1.12 7.94
N GLN A 76 -9.46 -2.28 8.56
CA GLN A 76 -9.27 -3.58 7.87
C GLN A 76 -8.05 -3.64 6.94
N PHE A 77 -7.08 -2.76 7.17
CA PHE A 77 -5.73 -2.78 6.60
C PHE A 77 -4.75 -2.14 7.60
N SER A 78 -3.45 -2.32 7.37
CA SER A 78 -2.40 -1.78 8.25
C SER A 78 -2.20 -0.27 8.03
N LEU A 79 -2.73 0.55 8.94
CA LEU A 79 -2.39 1.97 8.99
C LEU A 79 -0.90 2.18 9.27
N TYR A 80 -0.34 1.37 10.18
CA TYR A 80 1.08 1.42 10.55
C TYR A 80 2.02 1.33 9.33
N VAL A 81 1.77 0.38 8.43
CA VAL A 81 2.54 0.24 7.19
C VAL A 81 2.27 1.43 6.28
N SER A 82 1.02 1.83 6.13
CA SER A 82 0.66 2.86 5.17
C SER A 82 1.22 4.25 5.50
N ASP A 83 1.29 4.61 6.77
CA ASP A 83 1.86 5.90 7.20
C ASP A 83 3.37 6.00 6.91
N ARG A 84 4.02 4.86 6.66
CA ARG A 84 5.45 4.74 6.32
C ARG A 84 5.71 4.57 4.82
N ILE A 85 4.65 4.42 4.02
CA ILE A 85 4.73 4.38 2.56
C ILE A 85 4.77 5.82 2.04
N ALA A 86 5.68 6.08 1.11
CA ALA A 86 5.77 7.39 0.46
C ALA A 86 4.55 7.66 -0.45
N LEU A 87 4.02 8.88 -0.39
CA LEU A 87 2.86 9.32 -1.16
C LEU A 87 3.10 9.29 -2.68
N ASN A 88 4.33 9.59 -3.08
CA ASN A 88 4.80 9.66 -4.47
C ASN A 88 5.60 8.41 -4.88
N ARG A 89 5.31 7.25 -4.29
CA ARG A 89 6.03 6.01 -4.63
C ARG A 89 5.85 5.63 -6.09
N SER A 90 6.93 5.15 -6.70
CA SER A 90 6.85 4.56 -8.04
C SER A 90 6.30 3.14 -7.96
N LEU A 91 5.60 2.72 -9.02
CA LEU A 91 5.20 1.33 -9.22
C LEU A 91 5.79 0.81 -10.52
N GLY A 92 6.27 -0.44 -10.49
CA GLY A 92 6.67 -1.14 -11.71
C GLY A 92 5.51 -1.25 -12.70
N ASP A 93 5.83 -1.29 -14.00
CA ASP A 93 4.84 -1.54 -15.04
C ASP A 93 4.53 -3.05 -15.14
N TYR A 94 3.48 -3.49 -14.46
CA TYR A 94 3.02 -4.89 -14.49
C TYR A 94 2.06 -5.19 -15.67
N ARG A 95 1.85 -4.26 -16.61
CA ARG A 95 0.99 -4.51 -17.77
C ARG A 95 1.61 -5.55 -18.69
N LYS A 96 0.77 -6.40 -19.28
CA LYS A 96 1.20 -7.36 -20.33
C LYS A 96 1.85 -6.61 -21.50
N PRO A 97 2.85 -7.20 -22.19
CA PRO A 97 3.53 -6.56 -23.32
C PRO A 97 2.57 -6.04 -24.40
N SER A 98 1.50 -6.77 -24.69
CA SER A 98 0.46 -6.36 -25.65
C SER A 98 -0.29 -5.09 -25.26
N CYS A 99 -0.40 -4.78 -23.96
CA CYS A 99 -0.98 -3.52 -23.48
C CYS A 99 -0.03 -2.34 -23.66
N ARG A 100 1.29 -2.57 -23.59
CA ARG A 100 2.31 -1.53 -23.77
C ARG A 100 2.40 -1.05 -25.21
N SER A 101 2.08 -1.92 -26.17
CA SER A 101 2.10 -1.60 -27.60
C SER A 101 0.80 -0.96 -28.13
N LYS A 102 -0.24 -0.84 -27.31
CA LYS A 102 -1.50 -0.21 -27.73
C LYS A 102 -1.29 1.29 -27.91
N LYS A 103 -1.57 1.77 -29.11
CA LYS A 103 -1.61 3.21 -29.42
C LYS A 103 -3.04 3.70 -29.34
N TYR A 104 -3.23 4.78 -28.60
CA TYR A 104 -4.50 5.50 -28.52
C TYR A 104 -4.46 6.69 -29.48
N ARG A 105 -5.62 7.31 -29.74
CA ARG A 105 -5.69 8.58 -30.47
C ARG A 105 -4.94 9.67 -29.70
N ALA A 106 -4.61 10.78 -30.38
CA ALA A 106 -3.95 11.90 -29.74
C ALA A 106 -4.76 12.39 -28.53
N ASN A 107 -4.09 12.91 -27.49
CA ASN A 107 -4.76 13.36 -26.26
C ASN A 107 -5.87 14.38 -26.52
N SER A 108 -5.76 15.21 -27.57
CA SER A 108 -6.78 16.17 -28.00
C SER A 108 -8.08 15.54 -28.53
N GLU A 109 -8.05 14.26 -28.91
CA GLU A 109 -9.20 13.51 -29.41
C GLU A 109 -9.82 12.60 -28.33
N LEU A 110 -9.17 12.50 -27.17
CA LEU A 110 -9.72 11.76 -26.03
C LEU A 110 -10.70 12.65 -25.28
N PRO A 111 -11.88 12.12 -24.89
CA PRO A 111 -12.85 12.90 -24.12
C PRO A 111 -12.27 13.28 -22.76
N SER A 112 -12.63 14.46 -22.27
CA SER A 112 -12.37 14.82 -20.88
C SER A 112 -13.13 13.87 -19.95
N THR A 113 -12.51 13.54 -18.82
CA THR A 113 -13.12 12.67 -17.81
C THR A 113 -13.15 13.40 -16.48
N SER A 114 -14.22 13.19 -15.71
CA SER A 114 -14.32 13.65 -14.33
C SER A 114 -14.15 12.46 -13.41
N VAL A 115 -13.29 12.59 -12.41
CA VAL A 115 -13.12 11.58 -11.35
C VAL A 115 -13.89 12.07 -10.14
N ILE A 116 -14.99 11.38 -9.80
CA ILE A 116 -15.80 11.66 -8.61
C ILE A 116 -15.45 10.61 -7.56
N ILE A 117 -15.06 11.06 -6.37
CA ILE A 117 -14.64 10.18 -5.29
C ILE A 117 -15.57 10.41 -4.09
N VAL A 118 -16.26 9.35 -3.67
CA VAL A 118 -17.13 9.35 -2.49
C VAL A 118 -16.39 8.61 -1.38
N TYR A 119 -16.24 9.23 -0.21
CA TYR A 119 -15.56 8.64 0.94
C TYR A 119 -16.46 8.72 2.17
N HIS A 120 -16.33 7.74 3.06
CA HIS A 120 -17.02 7.71 4.35
C HIS A 120 -16.09 7.06 5.38
N ASN A 121 -15.71 7.80 6.43
CA ASN A 121 -14.82 7.33 7.49
C ASN A 121 -13.49 6.73 6.98
N GLU A 122 -12.98 7.22 5.85
CA GLU A 122 -11.67 6.82 5.32
C GLU A 122 -10.54 7.51 6.10
N ALA A 123 -9.43 6.80 6.32
CA ALA A 123 -8.28 7.39 6.98
C ALA A 123 -7.62 8.46 6.10
N PHE A 124 -7.39 9.64 6.69
CA PHE A 124 -6.85 10.80 6.00
C PHE A 124 -5.47 10.52 5.35
N SER A 125 -4.65 9.67 5.98
CA SER A 125 -3.31 9.29 5.49
C SER A 125 -3.32 8.45 4.21
N LEU A 126 -4.44 7.77 3.91
CA LEU A 126 -4.57 6.86 2.77
C LEU A 126 -5.28 7.49 1.59
N PHE A 127 -6.33 8.24 1.92
CA PHE A 127 -7.25 8.73 0.92
C PHE A 127 -6.78 10.05 0.34
N TYR A 128 -6.43 11.00 1.21
CA TYR A 128 -6.34 12.37 0.77
C TYR A 128 -5.07 12.65 -0.02
N VAL A 129 -3.95 12.02 0.35
CA VAL A 129 -2.65 12.38 -0.21
C VAL A 129 -2.10 11.35 -1.20
N PRO A 130 -2.10 10.03 -0.95
CA PRO A 130 -1.53 9.07 -1.90
C PRO A 130 -2.45 8.80 -3.10
N PHE A 131 -3.77 8.68 -2.87
CA PHE A 131 -4.72 8.41 -3.95
C PHE A 131 -4.84 9.60 -4.90
N ILE A 132 -4.99 10.81 -4.36
CA ILE A 132 -5.06 12.04 -5.18
C ILE A 132 -3.76 12.27 -5.93
N ALA A 133 -2.59 12.13 -5.27
CA ALA A 133 -1.29 12.25 -5.94
C ALA A 133 -1.16 11.25 -7.09
N SER A 134 -1.63 10.01 -6.91
CA SER A 134 -1.61 9.02 -7.99
C SER A 134 -2.52 9.36 -9.18
N LEU A 135 -3.61 10.13 -8.98
CA LEU A 135 -4.48 10.57 -10.06
C LEU A 135 -3.83 11.67 -10.90
N THR A 136 -3.05 12.54 -10.26
CA THR A 136 -2.37 13.67 -10.92
C THR A 136 -1.04 13.28 -11.56
N ASP A 137 -0.26 12.40 -10.95
CA ASP A 137 1.11 12.06 -11.42
C ASP A 137 1.14 11.08 -12.61
N ARG A 138 0.02 10.46 -12.97
CA ARG A 138 -0.05 9.45 -14.05
C ARG A 138 -0.66 9.96 -15.37
N GLN A 139 -0.84 11.27 -15.52
CA GLN A 139 -1.32 11.90 -16.75
C GLN A 139 -0.18 12.22 -17.72
#